data_AF-A0AA90PJS6-F1
#
_entry.id   AF-A0AA90PJS6-F1
#
_cell.length_a   1.000
_cell.length_b   1.000
_cell.length_c   1.000
_cell.angle_alpha   90.00
_cell.angle_beta   90.00
_cell.angle_gamma   90.00
#
_symmetry.space_group_name_H-M   'P 1'
#
loop_
_entity.id
_entity.type
_entity.pdbx_description
1 polymer ?
#
loop_
_entity_poly.entity_id
_entity_poly.type
_entity_poly.pdbx_seq_one_letter_code
_entity_poly.pdbx_strand_id
1 'polypeptide(L)'
;MKLKLTHISHVANKIALDIANSNLLELKAPIENIANTARVILEEDIKKEAEIDEKAKSLLEENLDEIEFMRADERQLFWMIKRQIAEQENFLLSWEDRYSDISHRILDEISLEGFIKFSISENLIKNIIFKSIDSYSKIYEEIEDEVIEKIKHYKRKILVGTDEYELVFEKLYEEELKRKGFL
;
A
#
# COMPACT_ATOMS: atom_id res chain seq x y z
N MET A 1 1.48 -8.42 -1.62
CA MET A 1 0.36 -7.47 -1.46
C MET A 1 0.65 -6.20 -2.23
N LYS A 2 -0.34 -5.62 -2.92
CA LYS A 2 -0.24 -4.24 -3.45
C LYS A 2 -1.25 -3.40 -2.68
N LEU A 3 -0.80 -2.40 -1.92
CA LEU A 3 -1.72 -1.42 -1.34
C LEU A 3 -2.35 -0.63 -2.49
N LYS A 4 -3.68 -0.62 -2.55
CA LYS A 4 -4.41 0.22 -3.50
C LYS A 4 -4.50 1.64 -2.97
N LEU A 5 -4.57 2.62 -3.88
CA LEU A 5 -4.74 4.06 -3.57
C LEU A 5 -5.92 4.34 -2.63
N THR A 6 -7.00 3.56 -2.77
CA THR A 6 -8.20 3.63 -1.92
C THR A 6 -7.92 3.41 -0.45
N HIS A 7 -6.87 2.66 -0.10
CA HIS A 7 -6.56 2.28 1.29
C HIS A 7 -5.61 3.24 1.98
N ILE A 8 -4.93 4.12 1.25
CA ILE A 8 -3.90 4.99 1.81
C ILE A 8 -4.46 5.90 2.89
N SER A 9 -5.63 6.51 2.64
CA SER A 9 -6.26 7.43 3.61
C SER A 9 -6.55 6.75 4.94
N HIS A 10 -7.00 5.50 4.92
CA HIS A 10 -7.30 4.73 6.12
C HIS A 10 -6.03 4.22 6.83
N VAL A 11 -5.00 3.81 6.07
CA VAL A 11 -3.67 3.49 6.63
C VAL A 11 -3.10 4.72 7.34
N ALA A 12 -3.16 5.88 6.70
CA ALA A 12 -2.63 7.13 7.24
C ALA A 12 -3.37 7.56 8.51
N ASN A 13 -4.70 7.44 8.52
CA ASN A 13 -5.50 7.69 9.73
C ASN A 13 -5.14 6.73 10.87
N LYS A 14 -4.94 5.44 10.56
CA LYS A 14 -4.52 4.45 11.56
C LYS A 14 -3.14 4.76 12.12
N ILE A 15 -2.17 5.12 11.27
CA ILE A 15 -0.84 5.56 11.72
C ILE A 15 -0.98 6.74 12.69
N ALA A 16 -1.78 7.76 12.33
CA ALA A 16 -1.96 8.92 13.17
C ALA A 16 -2.63 8.59 14.52
N LEU A 17 -3.61 7.68 14.53
CA LEU A 17 -4.25 7.18 15.76
C LEU A 17 -3.30 6.36 16.62
N ASP A 18 -2.49 5.48 16.04
CA ASP A 18 -1.55 4.65 16.78
C ASP A 18 -0.41 5.49 17.38
N ILE A 19 0.04 6.52 16.66
CA ILE A 19 0.94 7.55 17.17
C ILE A 19 0.29 8.30 18.34
N ALA A 20 -0.96 8.74 18.21
CA ALA A 20 -1.66 9.47 19.26
C ALA A 20 -1.99 8.63 20.51
N ASN A 21 -2.32 7.36 20.33
CA ASN A 21 -2.60 6.40 21.41
C ASN A 21 -1.34 5.90 22.11
N SER A 22 -0.17 6.05 21.46
CA SER A 22 1.07 5.93 22.19
C SER A 22 1.14 7.11 23.16
N ASN A 23 0.83 6.88 24.44
CA ASN A 23 0.93 7.85 25.56
C ASN A 23 2.38 8.39 25.79
N LEU A 24 3.21 8.31 24.76
CA LEU A 24 4.65 8.46 24.70
C LEU A 24 5.05 9.74 23.92
N LEU A 25 4.09 10.47 23.35
CA LEU A 25 4.33 11.61 22.46
C LEU A 25 3.57 12.86 22.93
N GLU A 26 4.26 14.00 22.95
CA GLU A 26 3.60 15.31 23.09
C GLU A 26 3.17 15.78 21.70
N LEU A 27 1.88 15.57 21.39
CA LEU A 27 1.27 16.08 20.16
C LEU A 27 1.16 17.61 20.25
N LYS A 28 1.83 18.32 19.34
CA LYS A 28 1.67 19.77 19.18
C LYS A 28 0.68 20.14 18.09
N ALA A 29 0.38 19.21 17.19
CA ALA A 29 -0.47 19.39 16.03
C ALA A 29 -1.69 18.46 16.06
N PRO A 30 -2.79 18.80 15.35
CA PRO A 30 -3.92 17.91 15.19
C PRO A 30 -3.51 16.61 14.47
N ILE A 31 -4.14 15.50 14.85
CA ILE A 31 -3.92 14.16 14.31
C ILE A 31 -4.10 14.13 12.77
N GLU A 32 -4.95 15.01 12.25
CA GLU A 32 -5.19 15.18 10.81
C GLU A 32 -3.94 15.60 10.02
N ASN A 33 -3.05 16.42 10.59
CA ASN A 33 -1.84 16.84 9.89
C ASN A 33 -0.88 15.67 9.72
N ILE A 34 -0.73 14.85 10.77
CA ILE A 34 0.09 13.64 10.74
C ILE A 34 -0.46 12.64 9.71
N ALA A 35 -1.79 12.45 9.68
CA ALA A 35 -2.44 11.62 8.67
C ALA A 35 -2.23 12.15 7.26
N ASN A 36 -2.29 13.47 7.05
CA ASN A 36 -2.06 14.07 5.74
C ASN A 36 -0.61 13.88 5.25
N THR A 37 0.39 14.11 6.10
CA THR A 37 1.80 13.88 5.75
C THR A 37 2.05 12.42 5.41
N ALA A 38 1.55 11.49 6.24
CA ALA A 38 1.65 10.05 5.97
C ALA A 38 0.98 9.65 4.65
N ARG A 39 -0.21 10.21 4.36
CA ARG A 39 -0.93 9.98 3.10
C ARG A 39 -0.13 10.44 1.89
N VAL A 40 0.44 11.65 1.92
CA VAL A 40 1.22 12.19 0.79
C VAL A 40 2.42 11.30 0.48
N ILE A 41 3.16 10.88 1.51
CA ILE A 41 4.35 10.02 1.33
C ILE A 41 3.97 8.65 0.74
N LEU A 42 2.89 8.05 1.23
CA LEU A 42 2.38 6.78 0.71
C LEU A 42 1.84 6.91 -0.72
N GLU A 43 1.16 8.01 -1.06
CA GLU A 43 0.67 8.28 -2.41
C GLU A 43 1.82 8.46 -3.41
N GLU A 44 2.86 9.20 -3.03
CA GLU A 44 4.07 9.35 -3.85
C GLU A 44 4.74 8.01 -4.14
N ASP A 45 4.87 7.17 -3.12
CA ASP A 45 5.53 5.88 -3.22
C ASP A 45 4.74 4.90 -4.12
N ILE A 46 3.41 4.88 -4.01
CA ILE A 46 2.56 4.08 -4.91
C ILE A 46 2.59 4.61 -6.34
N LYS A 47 2.65 5.94 -6.54
CA LYS A 47 2.81 6.53 -7.88
C LYS A 47 4.14 6.13 -8.51
N LYS A 48 5.23 6.15 -7.74
CA LYS A 48 6.54 5.67 -8.20
C LYS A 48 6.49 4.20 -8.61
N GLU A 49 5.83 3.34 -7.84
CA GLU A 49 5.64 1.94 -8.23
C GLU A 49 4.84 1.81 -9.54
N ALA A 50 3.78 2.62 -9.70
CA ALA A 50 2.97 2.62 -10.92
C ALA A 50 3.77 3.10 -12.14
N GLU A 51 4.59 4.13 -11.99
CA GLU A 51 5.49 4.62 -13.06
C GLU A 51 6.52 3.55 -13.47
N ILE A 52 7.07 2.81 -12.52
CA ILE A 52 8.00 1.70 -12.82
C ILE A 52 7.26 0.59 -13.58
N ASP A 53 6.04 0.24 -13.15
CA ASP A 53 5.21 -0.76 -13.82
C ASP A 53 4.84 -0.30 -15.25
N GLU A 54 4.52 0.97 -15.46
CA GLU A 54 4.19 1.54 -16.77
C GLU A 54 5.41 1.62 -17.69
N LYS A 55 6.56 2.09 -17.19
CA LYS A 55 7.83 2.04 -17.92
C LYS A 55 8.17 0.61 -18.32
N ALA A 56 8.03 -0.36 -17.42
CA ALA A 56 8.28 -1.76 -17.72
C ALA A 56 7.35 -2.32 -18.80
N LYS A 57 6.07 -1.93 -18.80
CA LYS A 57 5.11 -2.29 -19.86
C LYS A 57 5.45 -1.66 -21.19
N SER A 58 5.76 -0.36 -21.22
CA SER A 58 6.12 0.34 -22.46
C SER A 58 7.34 -0.31 -23.14
N LEU A 59 8.36 -0.69 -22.35
CA LEU A 59 9.54 -1.38 -22.86
C LEU A 59 9.24 -2.80 -23.36
N LEU A 60 8.25 -3.48 -22.78
CA LEU A 60 7.79 -4.75 -23.34
C LEU A 60 7.04 -4.54 -24.64
N GLU A 61 6.13 -3.58 -24.68
CA GLU A 61 5.32 -3.23 -25.86
C GLU A 61 6.20 -2.86 -27.06
N GLU A 62 7.23 -2.04 -26.83
CA GLU A 62 8.20 -1.64 -27.85
C GLU A 62 9.00 -2.83 -28.42
N ASN A 63 9.19 -3.89 -27.62
CA ASN A 63 9.97 -5.07 -27.98
C ASN A 63 9.11 -6.32 -28.23
N LEU A 64 7.78 -6.19 -28.34
CA LEU A 64 6.87 -7.33 -28.52
C LEU A 64 7.24 -8.18 -29.73
N ASP A 65 7.57 -7.56 -30.85
CA ASP A 65 7.94 -8.25 -32.09
C ASP A 65 9.19 -9.13 -31.90
N GLU A 66 10.18 -8.66 -31.13
CA GLU A 66 11.39 -9.42 -30.81
C GLU A 66 11.12 -10.54 -29.79
N ILE A 67 10.23 -10.28 -28.83
CA ILE A 67 9.82 -11.25 -27.79
C ILE A 67 9.04 -12.41 -28.41
N GLU A 68 8.10 -12.11 -29.31
CA GLU A 68 7.35 -13.11 -30.08
C GLU A 68 8.28 -13.92 -31.00
N PHE A 69 9.23 -13.24 -31.66
CA PHE A 69 10.23 -13.91 -32.50
C PHE A 69 11.12 -14.87 -31.71
N MET A 70 11.56 -14.46 -30.51
CA MET A 70 12.41 -15.28 -29.63
C MET A 70 11.63 -16.30 -28.78
N ARG A 71 10.29 -16.27 -28.78
CA ARG A 71 9.42 -17.07 -27.90
C ARG A 71 9.78 -16.94 -26.42
N ALA A 72 10.18 -15.74 -26.02
CA ALA A 72 10.53 -15.48 -24.63
C ALA A 72 9.27 -15.31 -23.76
N ASP A 73 9.34 -15.73 -22.50
CA ASP A 73 8.23 -15.57 -21.55
C ASP A 73 8.08 -14.08 -21.17
N GLU A 74 7.03 -13.42 -21.70
CA GLU A 74 6.69 -12.02 -21.42
C GLU A 74 6.68 -11.69 -19.93
N ARG A 75 6.15 -12.61 -19.11
CA ARG A 75 6.08 -12.45 -17.65
C ARG A 75 7.46 -12.39 -17.00
N GLN A 76 8.40 -13.20 -17.47
CA GLN A 76 9.75 -13.21 -16.92
C GLN A 76 10.48 -11.93 -17.32
N LEU A 77 10.34 -11.52 -18.58
CA LEU A 77 10.90 -10.26 -19.09
C LEU A 77 10.35 -9.05 -18.34
N PHE A 78 9.04 -9.01 -18.06
CA PHE A 78 8.43 -7.97 -17.23
C PHE A 78 9.13 -7.85 -15.88
N TRP A 79 9.32 -8.96 -15.18
CA TRP A 79 9.98 -8.96 -13.87
C TRP A 79 11.45 -8.54 -13.95
N MET A 80 12.16 -8.94 -15.01
CA MET A 80 13.55 -8.53 -15.24
C MET A 80 13.67 -7.02 -15.48
N ILE A 81 12.84 -6.48 -16.36
CA ILE A 81 12.81 -5.05 -16.68
C ILE A 81 12.40 -4.24 -15.45
N LYS A 82 11.35 -4.67 -14.74
CA LYS A 82 10.90 -4.05 -13.49
C LYS A 82 12.02 -3.99 -12.46
N ARG A 83 12.79 -5.08 -12.31
CA ARG A 83 13.92 -5.11 -11.38
C ARG A 83 15.03 -4.16 -11.78
N GLN A 84 15.36 -4.11 -13.08
CA GLN A 84 16.39 -3.22 -13.59
C GLN A 84 16.02 -1.74 -13.39
N ILE A 85 14.77 -1.36 -13.67
CA ILE A 85 14.28 0.00 -13.43
C ILE A 85 14.25 0.32 -11.94
N ALA A 86 13.80 -0.61 -11.09
CA ALA A 86 13.80 -0.42 -9.65
C ALA A 86 15.21 -0.22 -9.09
N GLU A 87 16.21 -0.95 -9.58
CA GLU A 87 17.63 -0.74 -9.21
C GLU A 87 18.14 0.64 -9.67
N GLN A 88 17.72 1.14 -10.84
CA GLN A 88 18.10 2.47 -11.34
C GLN A 88 17.47 3.62 -10.56
N GLU A 89 16.19 3.49 -10.19
CA GLU A 89 15.44 4.49 -9.42
C GLU A 89 15.65 4.35 -7.91
N ASN A 90 16.52 3.42 -7.49
CA ASN A 90 16.79 3.05 -6.09
C ASN A 90 15.50 2.73 -5.30
N PHE A 91 14.55 2.07 -5.96
CA PHE A 91 13.25 1.69 -5.42
C PHE A 91 13.28 0.31 -4.79
N LEU A 92 12.82 0.21 -3.54
CA LEU A 92 12.80 -1.05 -2.79
C LEU A 92 11.61 -1.91 -3.22
N LEU A 93 11.91 -3.05 -3.85
CA LEU A 93 10.90 -4.05 -4.26
C LEU A 93 10.38 -4.89 -3.09
N SER A 94 11.22 -5.08 -2.07
CA SER A 94 10.90 -5.85 -0.88
C SER A 94 9.88 -5.09 -0.03
N TRP A 95 8.80 -5.77 0.36
CA TRP A 95 7.75 -5.18 1.19
C TRP A 95 8.31 -4.64 2.50
N GLU A 96 9.04 -5.47 3.25
CA GLU A 96 9.57 -5.07 4.56
C GLU A 96 10.50 -3.86 4.46
N ASP A 97 11.42 -3.88 3.50
CA ASP A 97 12.38 -2.78 3.33
C ASP A 97 11.70 -1.49 2.87
N ARG A 98 10.72 -1.58 1.97
CA ARG A 98 9.96 -0.44 1.46
C ARG A 98 9.16 0.24 2.57
N TYR A 99 8.37 -0.50 3.34
CA TYR A 99 7.57 0.12 4.41
C TYR A 99 8.42 0.53 5.61
N SER A 100 9.59 -0.09 5.79
CA SER A 100 10.60 0.42 6.73
C SER A 100 11.07 1.80 6.30
N ASP A 101 11.52 1.98 5.05
CA ASP A 101 11.97 3.27 4.50
C ASP A 101 10.86 4.33 4.54
N ILE A 102 9.62 3.95 4.18
CA ILE A 102 8.46 4.83 4.30
C ILE A 102 8.24 5.25 5.75
N SER A 103 8.37 4.34 6.72
CA SER A 103 8.23 4.67 8.13
C SER A 103 9.31 5.65 8.61
N HIS A 104 10.53 5.54 8.06
CA HIS A 104 11.59 6.53 8.27
C HIS A 104 11.19 7.90 7.70
N ARG A 105 10.83 7.96 6.42
CA ARG A 105 10.44 9.21 5.74
C ARG A 105 9.25 9.90 6.43
N ILE A 106 8.24 9.13 6.83
CA ILE A 106 7.06 9.65 7.56
C ILE A 106 7.50 10.29 8.88
N LEU A 107 8.35 9.61 9.66
CA LEU A 107 8.81 10.16 10.92
C LEU A 107 9.64 11.42 10.71
N ASP A 108 10.55 11.42 9.74
CA ASP A 108 11.44 12.55 9.47
C ASP A 108 10.63 13.79 9.07
N GLU A 109 9.64 13.63 8.18
CA GLU A 109 8.76 14.72 7.74
C GLU A 109 7.91 15.27 8.89
N ILE A 110 7.28 14.40 9.68
CA ILE A 110 6.48 14.80 10.85
C ILE A 110 7.35 15.54 11.89
N SER A 111 8.61 15.14 12.03
CA SER A 111 9.58 15.76 12.94
C SER A 111 10.05 17.11 12.43
N LEU A 112 10.32 17.23 11.13
CA LEU A 112 10.71 18.47 10.44
C LEU A 112 9.59 19.53 10.51
N GLU A 113 8.35 19.12 10.30
CA GLU A 113 7.17 20.00 10.43
C GLU A 113 6.88 20.39 11.90
N GLY A 114 7.55 19.76 12.87
CA GLY A 114 7.44 20.07 14.29
C GLY A 114 6.13 19.62 14.94
N PHE A 115 5.42 18.70 14.30
CA PHE A 115 4.12 18.18 14.75
C PHE A 115 4.20 17.37 16.03
N ILE A 116 5.36 16.74 16.27
CA ILE A 116 5.60 15.87 17.42
C ILE A 116 6.86 16.32 18.14
N LYS A 117 6.79 16.38 19.46
CA LYS A 117 7.98 16.41 20.30
C LYS A 117 8.09 15.08 21.03
N PHE A 118 9.14 14.34 20.73
CA PHE A 118 9.44 13.06 21.37
C PHE A 118 10.70 13.17 22.22
N SER A 119 10.66 12.58 23.41
CA SER A 119 11.81 12.42 24.33
C SER A 119 12.41 11.01 24.25
N ILE A 120 11.96 10.20 23.29
CA ILE A 120 12.19 8.76 23.17
C ILE A 120 12.97 8.47 21.88
N SER A 121 13.50 7.25 21.74
CA SER A 121 14.18 6.80 20.52
C SER A 121 13.24 6.76 19.31
N GLU A 122 13.69 7.38 18.21
CA GLU A 122 13.01 7.37 16.90
C GLU A 122 12.63 5.96 16.45
N ASN A 123 13.45 4.96 16.75
CA ASN A 123 13.23 3.57 16.36
C ASN A 123 11.94 2.98 16.93
N LEU A 124 11.48 3.44 18.11
CA LEU A 124 10.21 2.98 18.65
C LEU A 124 9.03 3.53 17.85
N ILE A 125 9.09 4.79 17.42
CA ILE A 125 8.05 5.42 16.61
C ILE A 125 8.02 4.80 15.21
N LYS A 126 9.19 4.56 14.60
CA LYS A 126 9.32 3.84 13.32
C LYS A 126 8.66 2.47 13.38
N ASN A 127 8.91 1.71 14.45
CA ASN A 127 8.29 0.40 14.65
C ASN A 127 6.78 0.47 14.85
N ILE A 128 6.26 1.53 15.46
CA ILE A 128 4.81 1.75 15.58
C ILE A 128 4.23 1.98 14.18
N ILE A 129 4.79 2.90 13.40
CA ILE A 129 4.32 3.20 12.03
C ILE A 129 4.36 1.95 11.16
N PHE A 130 5.47 1.21 11.17
CA PHE A 130 5.60 -0.04 10.41
C PHE A 130 4.55 -1.07 10.82
N LYS A 131 4.33 -1.27 12.13
CA LYS A 131 3.30 -2.19 12.64
C LYS A 131 1.89 -1.73 12.28
N SER A 132 1.62 -0.44 12.27
CA SER A 132 0.32 0.10 11.86
C SER A 132 0.03 -0.28 10.40
N ILE A 133 1.03 -0.13 9.52
CA ILE A 133 0.94 -0.49 8.10
C ILE A 133 0.79 -2.02 7.94
N ASP A 134 1.66 -2.82 8.55
CA ASP A 134 1.64 -4.28 8.45
C ASP A 134 0.33 -4.87 8.98
N SER A 135 -0.10 -4.44 10.17
CA SER A 135 -1.37 -4.92 10.75
C SER A 135 -2.58 -4.48 9.94
N TYR A 136 -2.54 -3.28 9.34
CA TYR A 136 -3.60 -2.87 8.43
C TYR A 136 -3.62 -3.76 7.19
N SER A 137 -2.46 -4.01 6.59
CA SER A 137 -2.33 -4.88 5.41
C SER A 137 -2.94 -6.25 5.67
N LYS A 138 -2.62 -6.89 6.80
CA LYS A 138 -3.17 -8.19 7.20
C LYS A 138 -4.69 -8.18 7.38
N ILE A 139 -5.24 -7.18 8.07
CA ILE A 139 -6.69 -7.04 8.24
C ILE A 139 -7.38 -6.93 6.89
N TYR A 140 -6.76 -6.25 5.94
CA TYR A 140 -7.29 -6.08 4.59
C TYR A 140 -7.26 -7.38 3.79
N GLU A 141 -6.18 -8.14 3.88
CA GLU A 141 -6.10 -9.51 3.34
C GLU A 141 -7.20 -10.40 3.90
N GLU A 142 -7.42 -10.37 5.22
CA GLU A 142 -8.50 -11.13 5.87
C GLU A 142 -9.88 -10.72 5.35
N ILE A 143 -10.12 -9.42 5.13
CA ILE A 143 -11.39 -8.93 4.58
C ILE A 143 -11.55 -9.39 3.12
N GLU A 144 -10.50 -9.32 2.30
CA GLU A 144 -10.54 -9.82 0.91
C GLU A 144 -10.86 -11.32 0.89
N ASP A 145 -10.22 -12.11 1.75
CA ASP A 145 -10.48 -13.54 1.87
C ASP A 145 -11.92 -13.82 2.33
N GLU A 146 -12.43 -13.09 3.33
CA GLU A 146 -13.83 -13.19 3.80
C GLU A 146 -14.82 -12.87 2.67
N VAL A 147 -14.55 -11.83 1.87
CA VAL A 147 -15.40 -11.45 0.73
C VAL A 147 -15.34 -12.51 -0.37
N ILE A 148 -14.15 -13.03 -0.69
CA ILE A 148 -13.98 -14.12 -1.67
C ILE A 148 -14.73 -15.38 -1.21
N GLU A 149 -14.63 -15.75 0.07
CA GLU A 149 -15.38 -16.87 0.64
C GLU A 149 -16.89 -16.65 0.54
N LYS A 150 -17.39 -15.45 0.86
CA LYS A 150 -18.82 -15.14 0.69
C LYS A 150 -19.26 -15.29 -0.76
N ILE A 151 -18.50 -14.76 -1.72
CA ILE A 151 -18.83 -14.87 -3.15
C ILE A 151 -18.80 -16.33 -3.62
N LYS A 152 -17.86 -17.15 -3.13
CA LYS A 152 -17.84 -18.60 -3.42
C LYS A 152 -19.07 -19.34 -2.89
N HIS A 153 -19.62 -18.91 -1.76
CA HIS A 153 -20.83 -19.47 -1.16
C HIS A 153 -22.14 -18.85 -1.68
N TYR A 154 -22.08 -17.89 -2.61
CA TYR A 154 -23.30 -17.34 -3.24
C TYR A 154 -24.02 -18.42 -4.05
N LYS A 155 -25.36 -18.43 -3.96
CA LYS A 155 -26.23 -19.39 -4.69
C LYS A 155 -26.10 -19.30 -6.22
N ARG A 156 -25.62 -18.17 -6.75
CA ARG A 156 -25.24 -18.01 -8.16
C ARG A 156 -23.73 -18.17 -8.24
N LYS A 157 -23.24 -19.07 -9.12
CA LYS A 157 -21.82 -19.14 -9.48
C LYS A 157 -21.47 -17.89 -10.28
N ILE A 158 -21.06 -16.83 -9.58
CA ILE A 158 -20.50 -15.64 -10.22
C ILE A 158 -19.11 -16.03 -10.71
N LEU A 159 -18.86 -15.88 -12.01
CA LEU A 159 -17.57 -16.21 -12.63
C LEU A 159 -16.55 -15.13 -12.29
N VAL A 160 -15.42 -15.54 -11.70
CA VAL A 160 -14.29 -14.65 -11.38
C VAL A 160 -13.82 -13.97 -12.67
N GLY A 161 -13.70 -12.64 -12.66
CA GLY A 161 -13.28 -11.84 -13.81
C GLY A 161 -14.41 -11.36 -14.73
N THR A 162 -15.67 -11.44 -14.29
CA THR A 162 -16.79 -10.77 -14.96
C THR A 162 -17.05 -9.41 -14.29
N ASP A 163 -17.55 -8.41 -15.02
CA ASP A 163 -17.96 -7.11 -14.45
C ASP A 163 -18.92 -7.27 -13.25
N GLU A 164 -19.80 -8.28 -13.29
CA GLU A 164 -20.68 -8.62 -12.17
C GLU A 164 -19.93 -9.08 -10.92
N TYR A 165 -18.81 -9.78 -11.07
CA TYR A 165 -17.96 -10.23 -9.95
C TYR A 165 -17.26 -9.04 -9.32
N GLU A 166 -16.70 -8.14 -10.13
CA GLU A 166 -16.00 -6.96 -9.64
C GLU A 166 -16.94 -6.02 -8.89
N LEU A 167 -18.13 -5.74 -9.44
CA LEU A 167 -19.16 -4.93 -8.78
C LEU A 167 -19.64 -5.53 -7.44
N VAL A 168 -19.84 -6.85 -7.39
CA VAL A 168 -20.27 -7.53 -6.16
C VAL A 168 -19.14 -7.57 -5.13
N PHE A 169 -17.90 -7.77 -5.59
CA PHE A 169 -16.71 -7.73 -4.74
C PHE A 169 -16.53 -6.36 -4.11
N GLU A 170 -16.51 -5.29 -4.90
CA GLU A 170 -16.37 -3.92 -4.40
C GLU A 170 -17.46 -3.56 -3.37
N LYS A 171 -18.71 -3.94 -3.66
CA LYS A 171 -19.83 -3.64 -2.76
C LYS A 171 -19.75 -4.39 -1.42
N LEU A 172 -19.46 -5.69 -1.47
CA LEU A 172 -19.31 -6.50 -0.25
C LEU A 172 -18.09 -6.07 0.58
N TYR A 173 -17.05 -5.63 -0.13
CA TYR A 173 -15.85 -5.12 0.48
C TYR A 173 -16.07 -3.79 1.19
N GLU A 174 -16.77 -2.83 0.57
CA GLU A 174 -17.21 -1.61 1.25
C GLU A 174 -18.11 -1.88 2.47
N GLU A 175 -19.00 -2.87 2.38
CA GLU A 175 -19.85 -3.27 3.51
C GLU A 175 -19.04 -3.84 4.68
N GLU A 176 -18.05 -4.70 4.41
CA GLU A 176 -17.17 -5.23 5.46
C GLU A 176 -16.27 -4.14 6.07
N LEU A 177 -15.82 -3.17 5.27
CA LEU A 177 -15.08 -2.01 5.76
C LEU A 177 -15.90 -1.14 6.71
N LYS A 178 -17.15 -0.83 6.35
CA LYS A 178 -18.09 -0.12 7.23
C LYS A 178 -18.39 -0.93 8.49
N ARG A 179 -18.55 -2.23 8.36
CA ARG A 179 -18.86 -3.12 9.50
C ARG A 179 -17.72 -3.21 10.51
N LYS A 180 -16.47 -3.24 10.04
CA LYS A 180 -15.28 -3.21 10.91
C LYS A 180 -14.89 -1.79 11.37
N GLY A 181 -15.67 -0.77 10.99
CA GLY A 181 -15.52 0.61 11.49
C GLY A 181 -14.36 1.39 10.87
N PHE A 182 -13.89 0.98 9.68
CA PHE A 182 -12.81 1.66 8.98
C PHE A 182 -13.29 2.87 8.15
N LEU A 183 -14.60 3.00 7.93
CA LEU A 183 -15.27 4.00 7.09
C LEU A 183 -16.53 4.51 7.79
#